data_AF-A0A0F0HCZ5-F1
#
_entry.id   AF-A0A0F0HCZ5-F1
#
_cell.length_a   1.000
_cell.length_b   1.000
_cell.length_c   1.000
_cell.angle_alpha   90.00
_cell.angle_beta   90.00
_cell.angle_gamma   90.00
#
_symmetry.space_group_name_H-M   'P 1'
#
loop_
_entity.id
_entity.type
_entity.pdbx_description
1 polymer ?
#
loop_
_entity_poly.entity_id
_entity_poly.type
_entity_poly.pdbx_seq_one_letter_code
_entity_poly.pdbx_strand_id
1 'polypeptide(L)'
;MRIIVLVAVLVLSGCSGWHEQAGVGECAKQIDVNDTSVNMEEVDCSSQDAVYRVSSREKRTMCPTGDYLDESSGRSRKTGKTRYCYVLNVREGDCLKATNQYFQRVACEAGTRKVTKVLDGKSDRFLCAGEDSKTYSQPLRTICITK
;
A
#
# COMPACT_ATOMS: atom_id res chain seq x y z
N MET A 1 -17.39 -4.43 -48.75
CA MET A 1 -16.48 -3.41 -48.20
C MET A 1 -17.10 -2.88 -46.92
N ARG A 2 -16.67 -3.37 -45.74
CA ARG A 2 -17.22 -2.98 -44.44
C ARG A 2 -16.37 -1.85 -43.87
N ILE A 3 -16.97 -0.67 -43.71
CA ILE A 3 -16.34 0.51 -43.12
C ILE A 3 -16.29 0.28 -41.61
N ILE A 4 -15.08 0.06 -41.08
CA ILE A 4 -14.83 0.01 -39.63
C ILE A 4 -14.54 1.45 -39.19
N VAL A 5 -15.51 2.08 -38.54
CA VAL A 5 -15.33 3.39 -37.90
C VAL A 5 -14.56 3.16 -36.59
N LEU A 6 -13.28 3.46 -36.59
CA LEU A 6 -12.46 3.52 -35.38
C LEU A 6 -12.83 4.80 -34.63
N VAL A 7 -13.65 4.66 -33.59
CA VAL A 7 -13.89 5.73 -32.62
C VAL A 7 -12.67 5.81 -31.70
N ALA A 8 -11.81 6.79 -31.94
CA ALA A 8 -10.73 7.12 -31.03
C ALA A 8 -11.31 7.84 -29.81
N VAL A 9 -11.40 7.13 -28.68
CA VAL A 9 -11.77 7.74 -27.40
C VAL A 9 -10.52 8.44 -26.85
N LEU A 10 -10.43 9.74 -27.11
CA LEU A 10 -9.49 10.64 -26.44
C LEU A 10 -9.91 10.79 -24.98
N VAL A 11 -9.22 10.09 -24.08
CA VAL A 11 -9.36 10.30 -22.63
C VAL A 11 -8.69 11.63 -22.29
N LEU A 12 -9.50 12.66 -22.06
CA LEU A 12 -9.05 13.93 -21.50
C LEU A 12 -8.66 13.70 -20.03
N SER A 13 -7.39 13.43 -19.77
CA SER A 13 -6.84 13.48 -18.41
C SER A 13 -6.77 14.94 -17.96
N GLY A 14 -7.79 15.38 -17.22
CA GLY A 14 -7.87 16.70 -16.63
C GLY A 14 -6.83 16.89 -15.53
N CYS A 15 -5.99 17.92 -15.68
CA CYS A 15 -5.10 18.41 -14.64
C CYS A 15 -5.92 19.21 -13.60
N SER A 16 -6.35 18.55 -12.54
CA SER A 16 -6.68 19.17 -11.26
C SER A 16 -5.98 18.38 -10.17
N GLY A 17 -5.15 19.03 -9.37
CA GLY A 17 -4.34 18.43 -8.29
C GLY A 17 -5.16 17.91 -7.11
N TRP A 18 -6.14 17.08 -7.39
CA TRP A 18 -6.92 16.32 -6.44
C TRP A 18 -6.37 14.90 -6.44
N HIS A 19 -5.71 14.55 -5.34
CA HIS A 19 -5.29 13.19 -5.08
C HIS A 19 -6.50 12.40 -4.59
N GLU A 20 -6.89 11.36 -5.34
CA GLU A 20 -7.98 10.48 -4.96
C GLU A 20 -7.52 9.54 -3.85
N GLN A 21 -8.37 9.34 -2.84
CA GLN A 21 -8.05 8.41 -1.76
C GLN A 21 -8.50 7.01 -2.14
N ALA A 22 -7.57 6.06 -2.15
CA ALA A 22 -7.85 4.66 -2.43
C ALA A 22 -9.00 4.08 -1.56
N GLY A 23 -9.89 3.35 -2.23
CA GLY A 23 -10.90 2.47 -1.67
C GLY A 23 -10.33 1.13 -1.17
N VAL A 24 -11.16 0.36 -0.46
CA VAL A 24 -10.76 -0.97 0.03
C VAL A 24 -10.46 -1.88 -1.15
N GLY A 25 -9.27 -2.48 -1.17
CA GLY A 25 -8.79 -3.32 -2.26
C GLY A 25 -8.04 -2.57 -3.36
N GLU A 26 -7.95 -1.25 -3.31
CA GLU A 26 -7.16 -0.44 -4.24
C GLU A 26 -5.75 -0.20 -3.70
N CYS A 27 -4.83 0.11 -4.62
CA CYS A 27 -3.44 0.36 -4.28
C CYS A 27 -3.21 1.84 -4.01
N ALA A 28 -2.23 2.10 -3.15
CA ALA A 28 -1.91 3.43 -2.72
C ALA A 28 -0.41 3.65 -2.60
N LYS A 29 -0.01 4.92 -2.70
CA LYS A 29 1.35 5.39 -2.48
C LYS A 29 1.34 6.61 -1.58
N GLN A 30 2.45 6.83 -0.89
CA GLN A 30 2.64 8.04 -0.10
C GLN A 30 2.73 9.26 -1.03
N ILE A 31 1.95 10.31 -0.72
CA ILE A 31 1.91 11.54 -1.53
C ILE A 31 3.24 12.29 -1.46
N ASP A 32 3.78 12.48 -0.24
CA ASP A 32 5.08 13.12 -0.02
C ASP A 32 5.98 12.20 0.80
N VAL A 33 7.05 11.73 0.16
CA VAL A 33 8.06 10.82 0.75
C VAL A 33 8.99 11.52 1.75
N ASN A 34 8.91 12.84 1.88
CA ASN A 34 9.63 13.60 2.89
C ASN A 34 8.75 13.89 4.12
N ASP A 35 7.44 13.66 4.02
CA ASP A 35 6.54 13.82 5.14
C ASP A 35 6.70 12.66 6.13
N THR A 36 6.61 13.02 7.41
CA THR A 36 6.58 12.08 8.53
C THR A 36 5.19 11.51 8.75
N SER A 37 4.14 12.19 8.29
CA SER A 37 2.76 11.72 8.35
C SER A 37 2.43 10.75 7.21
N VAL A 38 1.55 9.78 7.48
CA VAL A 38 1.04 8.87 6.45
C VAL A 38 -0.09 9.58 5.73
N ASN A 39 0.12 9.92 4.46
CA ASN A 39 -0.90 10.47 3.58
C ASN A 39 -0.79 9.74 2.25
N MET A 40 -1.83 9.00 1.92
CA MET A 40 -1.80 8.09 0.78
C MET A 40 -2.75 8.57 -0.31
N GLU A 41 -2.30 8.45 -1.55
CA GLU A 41 -3.14 8.61 -2.73
C GLU A 41 -3.30 7.27 -3.45
N GLU A 42 -4.40 7.13 -4.18
CA GLU A 42 -4.62 6.02 -5.08
C GLU A 42 -3.57 6.00 -6.20
N VAL A 43 -3.15 4.80 -6.55
CA VAL A 43 -2.29 4.55 -7.71
C VAL A 43 -2.69 3.23 -8.35
N ASP A 44 -2.48 3.11 -9.66
CA ASP A 44 -2.64 1.84 -10.37
C ASP A 44 -1.79 0.74 -9.69
N CYS A 45 -2.41 -0.39 -9.33
CA CYS A 45 -1.74 -1.51 -8.65
C CYS A 45 -0.58 -2.14 -9.41
N SER A 46 -0.50 -1.91 -10.73
CA SER A 46 0.62 -2.34 -11.58
C SER A 46 1.80 -1.37 -11.56
N SER A 47 1.62 -0.16 -11.01
CA SER A 47 2.68 0.84 -10.87
C SER A 47 3.79 0.36 -9.93
N GLN A 48 5.02 0.80 -10.21
CA GLN A 48 6.14 0.59 -9.31
C GLN A 48 5.92 1.26 -7.95
N ASP A 49 5.20 2.38 -7.93
CA ASP A 49 4.90 3.15 -6.72
C ASP A 49 3.81 2.52 -5.84
N ALA A 50 3.10 1.50 -6.35
CA ALA A 50 2.01 0.83 -5.64
C ALA A 50 2.55 -0.12 -4.55
N VAL A 51 3.15 0.44 -3.50
CA VAL A 51 3.76 -0.32 -2.39
C VAL A 51 2.72 -0.75 -1.36
N TYR A 52 1.56 -0.11 -1.33
CA TYR A 52 0.49 -0.37 -0.37
C TYR A 52 -0.82 -0.72 -1.04
N ARG A 53 -1.66 -1.45 -0.31
CA ARG A 53 -3.06 -1.74 -0.66
C ARG A 53 -3.94 -1.49 0.56
N VAL A 54 -5.08 -0.83 0.37
CA VAL A 54 -6.05 -0.63 1.46
C VAL A 54 -6.69 -1.98 1.78
N SER A 55 -6.50 -2.49 2.98
CA SER A 55 -7.14 -3.73 3.42
C SER A 55 -8.49 -3.48 4.08
N SER A 56 -8.61 -2.45 4.90
CA SER A 56 -9.87 -2.12 5.56
C SER A 56 -9.95 -0.62 5.87
N ARG A 57 -11.18 -0.20 6.18
CA ARG A 57 -11.49 1.15 6.62
C ARG A 57 -12.27 1.07 7.92
N GLU A 58 -11.64 1.52 9.00
CA GLU A 58 -12.15 1.41 10.35
C GLU A 58 -12.76 2.74 10.78
N LYS A 59 -13.95 2.70 11.38
CA LYS A 59 -14.63 3.89 11.91
C LYS A 59 -14.53 3.89 13.43
N ARG A 60 -13.84 4.88 13.99
CA ARG A 60 -13.69 5.05 15.46
C ARG A 60 -12.96 3.88 16.17
N THR A 61 -12.37 2.97 15.41
CA THR A 61 -11.61 1.82 15.90
C THR A 61 -10.20 1.82 15.31
N MET A 62 -9.31 1.02 15.88
CA MET A 62 -7.96 0.80 15.35
C MET A 62 -8.00 -0.22 14.20
N CYS A 63 -6.90 -0.29 13.44
CA CYS A 63 -6.72 -1.37 12.47
C CYS A 63 -6.78 -2.75 13.14
N PRO A 64 -7.12 -3.80 12.37
CA PRO A 64 -7.07 -5.17 12.86
C PRO A 64 -5.67 -5.53 13.41
N THR A 65 -5.57 -6.66 14.11
CA THR A 65 -4.28 -7.14 14.61
C THR A 65 -3.30 -7.38 13.46
N GLY A 66 -2.12 -6.77 13.53
CA GLY A 66 -1.08 -6.91 12.51
C GLY A 66 -0.29 -5.62 12.32
N ASP A 67 0.64 -5.66 11.38
CA ASP A 67 1.61 -4.61 11.07
C ASP A 67 1.10 -3.65 9.99
N TYR A 68 -0.19 -3.29 10.07
CA TYR A 68 -0.81 -2.33 9.15
C TYR A 68 -0.12 -0.98 9.26
N LEU A 69 0.09 -0.33 8.11
CA LEU A 69 0.38 1.09 8.10
C LEU A 69 -0.95 1.83 8.25
N ASP A 70 -1.04 2.75 9.20
CA ASP A 70 -2.29 3.42 9.52
C ASP A 70 -2.30 4.90 9.11
N GLU A 71 -3.32 5.29 8.35
CA GLU A 71 -3.61 6.68 8.06
C GLU A 71 -4.91 7.07 8.75
N SER A 72 -4.87 8.08 9.60
CA SER A 72 -6.07 8.61 10.24
C SER A 72 -6.60 9.81 9.47
N SER A 73 -7.65 9.61 8.67
CA SER A 73 -8.38 10.73 8.06
C SER A 73 -9.50 11.21 8.99
N GLY A 74 -9.52 12.51 9.30
CA GLY A 74 -10.69 13.13 9.92
C GLY A 74 -10.42 14.29 10.88
N ARG A 75 -10.73 15.50 10.40
CA ARG A 75 -10.98 16.73 11.18
C ARG A 75 -12.43 16.86 11.67
N SER A 76 -13.30 15.86 11.53
CA SER A 76 -14.72 15.98 11.87
C SER A 76 -15.05 15.42 13.26
N ARG A 77 -15.32 16.32 14.21
CA ARG A 77 -15.81 15.99 15.57
C ARG A 77 -17.14 15.24 15.57
N LYS A 78 -17.94 15.30 14.49
CA LYS A 78 -19.27 14.69 14.41
C LYS A 78 -19.25 13.21 14.01
N THR A 79 -18.35 12.81 13.11
CA THR A 79 -18.31 11.44 12.56
C THR A 79 -17.24 10.56 13.21
N GLY A 80 -16.24 11.16 13.85
CA GLY A 80 -15.07 10.47 14.40
C GLY A 80 -13.97 10.31 13.34
N LYS A 81 -12.79 9.85 13.77
CA LYS A 81 -11.67 9.57 12.87
C LYS A 81 -11.93 8.28 12.10
N THR A 82 -11.76 8.32 10.79
CA THR A 82 -11.68 7.15 9.92
C THR A 82 -10.22 6.74 9.85
N ARG A 83 -9.94 5.45 9.94
CA ARG A 83 -8.59 4.92 9.79
C ARG A 83 -8.54 4.02 8.56
N TYR A 84 -7.58 4.27 7.68
CA TYR A 84 -7.23 3.38 6.59
C TYR A 84 -6.12 2.46 7.06
N CYS A 85 -6.29 1.17 6.79
CA CYS A 85 -5.39 0.13 7.22
C CYS A 85 -4.73 -0.48 6.00
N TYR A 86 -3.48 -0.09 5.75
CA TYR A 86 -2.74 -0.51 4.58
C TYR A 86 -1.90 -1.74 4.87
N VAL A 87 -1.86 -2.64 3.88
CA VAL A 87 -0.95 -3.78 3.84
C VAL A 87 0.04 -3.59 2.71
N LEU A 88 1.22 -4.20 2.81
CA LEU A 88 2.21 -4.14 1.73
C LEU A 88 1.71 -4.88 0.48
N ASN A 89 1.69 -4.17 -0.64
CA ASN A 89 1.55 -4.72 -1.98
C ASN A 89 2.96 -4.99 -2.53
N VAL A 90 3.54 -6.15 -2.19
CA VAL A 90 4.90 -6.53 -2.63
C VAL A 90 4.92 -7.98 -3.08
N ARG A 91 5.96 -8.34 -3.83
CA ARG A 91 6.25 -9.69 -4.32
C ARG A 91 7.63 -10.13 -3.84
N GLU A 92 7.86 -11.45 -3.82
CA GLU A 92 9.19 -11.99 -3.59
C GLU A 92 10.18 -11.40 -4.62
N GLY A 93 11.32 -10.93 -4.12
CA GLY A 93 12.32 -10.25 -4.94
C GLY A 93 12.30 -8.74 -4.88
N ASP A 94 11.19 -8.11 -4.47
CA ASP A 94 11.09 -6.66 -4.35
C ASP A 94 12.11 -6.11 -3.35
N CYS A 95 12.77 -5.00 -3.69
CA CYS A 95 13.64 -4.29 -2.77
C CYS A 95 12.95 -3.04 -2.23
N LEU A 96 13.08 -2.85 -0.92
CA LEU A 96 12.40 -1.83 -0.15
C LEU A 96 13.41 -0.94 0.54
N LYS A 97 13.09 0.35 0.59
CA LYS A 97 13.73 1.34 1.44
C LYS A 97 12.73 1.79 2.49
N ALA A 98 13.06 1.61 3.77
CA ALA A 98 12.27 2.19 4.85
C ALA A 98 12.45 3.71 4.84
N THR A 99 11.36 4.45 4.91
CA THR A 99 11.34 5.93 5.01
C THR A 99 10.28 6.29 6.04
N ASN A 100 10.72 6.83 7.17
CA ASN A 100 9.87 7.03 8.35
C ASN A 100 9.15 5.72 8.74
N GLN A 101 7.82 5.71 8.65
CA GLN A 101 6.96 4.58 9.01
C GLN A 101 6.52 3.74 7.80
N TYR A 102 6.89 4.12 6.58
CA TYR A 102 6.49 3.44 5.35
C TYR A 102 7.70 2.92 4.56
N PHE A 103 7.41 2.15 3.51
CA PHE A 103 8.38 1.62 2.58
C PHE A 103 8.18 2.23 1.20
N GLN A 104 9.28 2.38 0.49
CA GLN A 104 9.32 2.66 -0.93
C GLN A 104 9.88 1.45 -1.66
N ARG A 105 9.30 1.06 -2.79
CA ARG A 105 9.89 0.04 -3.66
C ARG A 105 10.97 0.70 -4.51
N VAL A 106 12.19 0.17 -4.44
CA VAL A 106 13.38 0.71 -5.09
C VAL A 106 14.11 -0.38 -5.86
N ALA A 107 15.07 0.01 -6.70
CA ALA A 107 15.98 -0.95 -7.30
C ALA A 107 16.81 -1.66 -6.19
N CYS A 108 17.12 -2.93 -6.42
CA CYS A 108 17.94 -3.69 -5.49
C CYS A 108 19.40 -3.24 -5.56
N GLU A 109 19.89 -2.67 -4.46
CA GLU A 109 21.27 -2.24 -4.30
C GLU A 109 21.76 -2.49 -2.86
N ALA A 110 23.06 -2.28 -2.62
CA ALA A 110 23.63 -2.41 -1.29
C ALA A 110 22.90 -1.50 -0.29
N GLY A 111 22.45 -2.07 0.83
CA GLY A 111 21.70 -1.34 1.87
C GLY A 111 20.18 -1.30 1.68
N THR A 112 19.65 -1.88 0.60
CA THR A 112 18.19 -2.09 0.47
C THR A 112 17.75 -3.38 1.14
N ARG A 113 16.46 -3.44 1.49
CA ARG A 113 15.86 -4.57 2.19
C ARG A 113 15.01 -5.39 1.24
N LYS A 114 15.34 -6.65 1.03
CA LYS A 114 14.69 -7.51 0.04
C LYS A 114 13.53 -8.29 0.64
N VAL A 115 12.41 -8.35 -0.05
CA VAL A 115 11.30 -9.27 0.24
C VAL A 115 11.74 -10.67 -0.16
N THR A 116 11.95 -11.52 0.83
CA THR A 116 12.45 -12.89 0.64
C THR A 116 11.32 -13.89 0.51
N LYS A 117 10.17 -13.61 1.13
CA LYS A 117 9.04 -14.52 1.15
C LYS A 117 7.71 -13.81 1.29
N VAL A 118 6.70 -14.29 0.57
CA VAL A 118 5.31 -13.87 0.72
C VAL A 118 4.44 -15.10 0.97
N LEU A 119 3.75 -15.11 2.11
CA LEU A 119 2.93 -16.23 2.56
C LEU A 119 1.49 -15.75 2.76
N ASP A 120 0.62 -16.07 1.81
CA ASP A 120 -0.82 -15.84 1.94
C ASP A 120 -1.47 -16.95 2.79
N GLY A 121 -2.55 -16.61 3.49
CA GLY A 121 -3.28 -17.52 4.38
C GLY A 121 -2.57 -17.84 5.70
N LYS A 122 -1.47 -17.15 6.03
CA LYS A 122 -0.74 -17.34 7.28
C LYS A 122 -0.31 -16.00 7.87
N SER A 123 -0.55 -15.80 9.16
CA SER A 123 -0.05 -14.64 9.91
C SER A 123 0.80 -15.14 11.08
N ASP A 124 2.09 -15.34 10.80
CA ASP A 124 3.04 -15.92 11.75
C ASP A 124 4.47 -15.46 11.41
N ARG A 125 5.01 -14.60 12.27
CA ARG A 125 6.37 -14.04 12.12
C ARG A 125 7.47 -15.10 12.22
N PHE A 126 7.22 -16.22 12.88
CA PHE A 126 8.24 -17.28 13.03
C PHE A 126 8.55 -17.97 11.70
N LEU A 127 7.66 -17.83 10.70
CA LEU A 127 7.89 -18.32 9.34
C LEU A 127 9.00 -17.57 8.59
N CYS A 128 9.47 -16.43 9.11
CA CYS A 128 10.56 -15.63 8.53
C CYS A 128 11.96 -15.98 9.07
N ALA A 129 12.10 -17.03 9.88
CA ALA A 129 13.40 -17.59 10.30
C ALA A 129 14.42 -16.55 10.85
N GLY A 130 13.92 -15.53 11.57
CA GLY A 130 14.75 -14.49 12.20
C GLY A 130 15.02 -13.25 11.33
N GLU A 131 14.52 -13.22 10.09
CA GLU A 131 14.37 -12.00 9.30
C GLU A 131 13.28 -11.08 9.88
N ASP A 132 13.24 -9.84 9.40
CA ASP A 132 12.14 -8.95 9.73
C ASP A 132 10.86 -9.43 9.04
N SER A 133 9.71 -9.12 9.65
CA SER A 133 8.42 -9.58 9.15
C SER A 133 7.34 -8.51 9.20
N LYS A 134 6.38 -8.63 8.29
CA LYS A 134 5.09 -7.94 8.34
C LYS A 134 3.99 -8.98 8.31
N THR A 135 3.15 -8.97 9.34
CA THR A 135 2.07 -9.92 9.57
C THR A 135 0.73 -9.20 9.58
N TYR A 136 -0.27 -9.73 8.89
CA TYR A 136 -1.58 -9.12 8.75
C TYR A 136 -2.65 -10.16 9.06
N SER A 137 -3.71 -9.77 9.78
CA SER A 137 -4.86 -10.66 10.02
C SER A 137 -5.87 -10.65 8.87
N GLN A 138 -5.87 -9.57 8.08
CA GLN A 138 -6.75 -9.30 6.96
C GLN A 138 -5.97 -8.51 5.88
N PRO A 139 -5.80 -9.05 4.66
CA PRO A 139 -5.82 -10.49 4.40
C PRO A 139 -4.83 -11.20 5.33
N LEU A 140 -5.13 -12.45 5.68
CA LEU A 140 -4.22 -13.25 6.50
C LEU A 140 -2.92 -13.46 5.73
N ARG A 141 -1.82 -12.81 6.12
CA ARG A 141 -0.59 -12.76 5.31
C ARG A 141 0.65 -12.52 6.16
N THR A 142 1.76 -13.11 5.75
CA THR A 142 3.10 -12.89 6.30
C THR A 142 4.06 -12.54 5.18
N ILE A 143 4.87 -11.50 5.39
CA ILE A 143 5.90 -11.05 4.45
C ILE A 143 7.21 -11.02 5.20
N CYS A 144 8.21 -11.70 4.65
CA CYS A 144 9.57 -11.74 5.20
C CYS A 144 10.46 -10.77 4.42
N ILE A 145 11.24 -9.99 5.15
CA ILE A 145 12.07 -8.92 4.61
C ILE A 145 13.44 -9.01 5.26
N THR A 146 14.51 -8.94 4.46
CA THR A 146 15.86 -8.86 5.02
C THR A 146 15.97 -7.65 5.97
N LYS A 147 16.89 -7.77 6.92
CA LYS A 147 17.21 -6.67 7.84
C LYS A 147 17.86 -5.51 7.11
#